data_AF-A0A7V9E4Q3-F1
#
_entry.id   AF-A0A7V9E4Q3-F1
#
_cell.length_a   1.000
_cell.length_b   1.000
_cell.length_c   1.000
_cell.angle_alpha   90.00
_cell.angle_beta   90.00
_cell.angle_gamma   90.00
#
_symmetry.space_group_name_H-M   'P 1'
#
loop_
_entity.id
_entity.type
_entity.pdbx_description
1 polymer ?
#
loop_
_entity_poly.entity_id
_entity_poly.type
_entity_poly.pdbx_seq_one_letter_code
_entity_poly.pdbx_strand_id
1 'polypeptide(L)'
;MAITRHAAADDAGHPAVTEEHERPEDWGWHHEWRRSTPVIGWVMTISMVLLVFGNHQGMVETWWLLVIAAAMAALLIRDRIKRKNAWRA
;
A
#
# COMPACT_ATOMS: atom_id res chain seq x y z
N MET A 1 -29.11 -36.95 55.02
CA MET A 1 -28.43 -37.55 53.84
C MET A 1 -28.97 -36.85 52.61
N ALA A 2 -28.29 -35.80 52.16
CA ALA A 2 -28.55 -35.11 50.90
C ALA A 2 -27.18 -34.64 50.39
N ILE A 3 -26.69 -35.25 49.32
CA ILE A 3 -25.45 -34.87 48.64
C ILE A 3 -25.90 -34.12 47.39
N THR A 4 -25.72 -32.81 47.39
CA THR A 4 -25.97 -31.93 46.25
C THR A 4 -25.00 -32.28 45.12
N ARG A 5 -25.54 -32.61 43.94
CA ARG A 5 -24.77 -32.78 42.70
C ARG A 5 -24.19 -31.42 42.30
N HIS A 6 -22.89 -31.23 42.48
CA HIS A 6 -22.09 -30.23 41.77
C HIS A 6 -21.15 -30.97 40.82
N ALA A 7 -21.71 -31.59 39.79
CA ALA A 7 -20.96 -32.12 38.66
C ALA A 7 -21.88 -32.10 37.45
N ALA A 8 -21.34 -31.66 36.31
CA ALA A 8 -21.97 -31.52 34.99
C ALA A 8 -22.58 -30.14 34.69
N ALA A 9 -21.77 -29.09 34.75
CA ALA A 9 -22.07 -27.86 34.01
C ALA A 9 -20.86 -27.23 33.31
N ASP A 10 -19.76 -27.96 33.17
CA ASP A 10 -18.48 -27.45 32.71
C ASP A 10 -18.15 -27.84 31.26
N ASP A 11 -18.82 -28.85 30.69
CA ASP A 11 -18.42 -29.43 29.39
C ASP A 11 -19.45 -29.21 28.27
N ALA A 12 -20.42 -28.32 28.46
CA ALA A 12 -21.42 -28.00 27.45
C ALA A 12 -20.91 -26.88 26.51
N GLY A 13 -20.13 -27.30 25.51
CA GLY A 13 -20.13 -26.68 24.19
C GLY A 13 -19.59 -25.24 24.11
N HIS A 14 -18.27 -25.08 24.14
CA HIS A 14 -17.72 -24.25 23.07
C HIS A 14 -17.71 -25.13 21.83
N PRO A 15 -18.56 -24.89 20.81
CA PRO A 15 -18.26 -25.46 19.51
C PRO A 15 -16.81 -25.06 19.23
N ALA A 16 -15.98 -26.00 18.77
CA ALA A 16 -14.70 -25.65 18.19
C ALA A 16 -15.05 -24.75 17.01
N VAL A 17 -15.12 -23.44 17.27
CA VAL A 17 -15.24 -22.44 16.24
C VAL A 17 -13.93 -22.63 15.51
N THR A 18 -14.00 -23.32 14.37
CA THR A 18 -13.04 -23.09 13.31
C THR A 18 -13.27 -21.64 12.95
N GLU A 19 -12.71 -20.72 13.74
CA GLU A 19 -12.66 -19.31 13.42
C GLU A 19 -11.81 -19.29 12.16
N GLU A 20 -12.48 -19.35 11.02
CA GLU A 20 -11.95 -18.78 9.80
C GLU A 20 -11.80 -17.30 10.12
N HIS A 21 -10.66 -16.98 10.74
CA HIS A 21 -10.32 -15.64 11.18
C HIS A 21 -10.38 -14.78 9.92
N GLU A 22 -11.26 -13.78 9.94
CA GLU A 22 -11.50 -12.87 8.81
C GLU A 22 -10.13 -12.40 8.28
N ARG A 23 -9.81 -12.78 7.04
CA ARG A 23 -8.46 -12.55 6.52
C ARG A 23 -8.43 -11.09 6.06
N PRO A 24 -7.36 -10.32 6.34
CA PRO A 24 -7.33 -8.90 5.97
C PRO A 24 -7.62 -8.65 4.49
N GLU A 25 -7.28 -9.61 3.63
CA GLU A 25 -7.56 -9.63 2.18
C GLU A 25 -9.05 -9.56 1.81
N ASP A 26 -9.96 -9.97 2.69
CA ASP A 26 -11.41 -10.02 2.44
C ASP A 26 -12.07 -8.63 2.47
N TRP A 27 -11.41 -7.60 3.01
CA TRP A 27 -11.98 -6.26 3.17
C TRP A 27 -11.97 -5.39 1.89
N GLY A 28 -11.39 -5.88 0.78
CA GLY A 28 -11.60 -5.32 -0.56
C GLY A 28 -10.73 -4.15 -1.01
N TRP A 29 -9.93 -3.53 -0.13
CA TRP A 29 -9.04 -2.40 -0.48
C TRP A 29 -7.68 -2.83 -1.06
N HIS A 30 -7.45 -4.14 -1.26
CA HIS A 30 -6.17 -4.73 -1.69
C HIS A 30 -5.92 -4.72 -3.20
N HIS A 31 -6.49 -3.75 -3.91
CA HIS A 31 -6.34 -3.70 -5.37
C HIS A 31 -4.93 -3.26 -5.77
N GLU A 32 -4.11 -4.21 -6.23
CA GLU A 32 -2.82 -3.91 -6.84
C GLU A 32 -2.99 -3.44 -8.30
N TRP A 33 -3.05 -2.12 -8.50
CA TRP A 33 -3.11 -1.54 -9.85
C TRP A 33 -1.74 -1.54 -10.56
N ARG A 34 -1.27 -2.72 -10.96
CA ARG A 34 0.04 -2.91 -11.61
C ARG A 34 0.24 -2.05 -12.88
N ARG A 35 -0.86 -1.70 -13.57
CA ARG A 35 -0.83 -0.87 -14.80
C ARG A 35 -1.06 0.63 -14.56
N SER A 36 -1.77 1.01 -13.49
CA SER A 36 -2.12 2.42 -13.23
C SER A 36 -1.06 3.15 -12.41
N THR A 37 -0.32 2.44 -11.55
CA THR A 37 0.74 3.04 -10.71
C THR A 37 1.79 3.82 -11.50
N PRO A 38 2.32 3.33 -12.65
CA PRO A 38 3.28 4.11 -13.42
C PRO A 38 2.69 5.38 -14.04
N VAL A 39 1.41 5.34 -14.44
CA VAL A 39 0.72 6.49 -15.05
C VAL A 39 0.55 7.60 -14.01
N ILE A 40 0.05 7.27 -12.82
CA ILE A 40 -0.13 8.22 -11.72
C ILE A 40 1.23 8.81 -11.32
N GLY A 41 2.28 7.99 -11.25
CA GLY A 41 3.63 8.47 -10.96
C GLY A 41 4.13 9.50 -11.97
N TRP A 42 3.92 9.28 -13.27
CA TRP A 42 4.28 10.26 -14.30
C TRP A 42 3.44 11.53 -14.24
N VAL A 43 2.13 11.41 -13.96
CA VAL A 43 1.26 12.58 -13.76
C VAL A 43 1.82 13.47 -12.63
N MET A 44 2.13 12.89 -11.47
CA MET A 44 2.69 13.64 -10.33
C MET A 44 4.06 14.24 -10.65
N THR A 45 4.91 13.51 -11.39
CA THR A 45 6.21 14.00 -11.85
C THR A 45 6.05 15.23 -12.75
N ILE A 46 5.12 15.18 -13.71
CA ILE A 46 4.84 16.30 -14.62
C ILE A 46 4.26 17.48 -13.84
N SER A 47 3.34 17.24 -12.90
CA SER A 47 2.80 18.29 -12.03
C SER A 47 3.90 19.04 -11.27
N MET A 48 4.90 18.34 -10.71
CA MET A 48 6.05 18.99 -10.06
C MET A 48 6.83 19.92 -11.00
N VAL A 49 7.04 19.51 -12.25
CA VAL A 49 7.71 20.35 -13.25
C VAL A 49 6.83 21.55 -13.65
N LEU A 50 5.53 21.35 -13.78
CA LEU A 50 4.59 22.45 -14.08
C LEU A 50 4.55 23.50 -12.98
N LEU A 51 4.71 23.09 -11.71
CA LEU A 51 4.77 24.02 -10.58
C LEU A 51 5.98 24.95 -10.61
N VAL A 52 7.00 24.70 -11.44
CA VAL A 52 8.13 25.63 -11.62
C VAL A 52 7.70 26.91 -12.36
N PHE A 53 6.62 26.86 -13.15
CA PHE A 53 6.12 28.02 -13.86
C PHE A 53 5.16 28.80 -12.98
N GLY A 54 5.50 30.04 -12.61
CA GLY A 54 4.64 30.87 -11.78
C GLY A 54 5.37 32.00 -11.06
N ASN A 55 4.82 32.42 -9.92
CA ASN A 55 5.21 33.58 -9.11
C ASN A 55 6.48 33.35 -8.26
N HIS A 56 7.41 32.50 -8.69
CA HIS A 56 8.59 32.18 -7.87
C HIS A 56 9.57 33.34 -7.84
N GLN A 57 9.70 33.97 -6.66
CA GLN A 57 10.69 35.02 -6.41
C GLN A 57 12.08 34.44 -6.10
N GLY A 58 12.13 33.22 -5.57
CA GLY A 58 13.36 32.55 -5.13
C GLY A 58 13.64 31.26 -5.90
N MET A 59 14.92 31.00 -6.19
CA MET A 59 15.34 29.79 -6.91
C MET A 59 15.31 28.52 -6.04
N VAL A 60 15.25 28.65 -4.72
CA VAL A 60 15.28 27.50 -3.80
C VAL A 60 14.09 26.57 -4.05
N GLU A 61 12.89 27.12 -4.21
CA GLU A 61 11.70 26.33 -4.51
C GLU A 61 11.84 25.60 -5.85
N THR A 62 12.31 26.29 -6.89
CA THR A 62 12.58 25.70 -8.20
C THR A 62 13.55 24.52 -8.11
N TRP A 63 14.63 24.65 -7.34
CA TRP A 63 15.58 23.55 -7.16
C TRP A 63 14.95 22.35 -6.47
N TRP A 64 14.17 22.56 -5.41
CA TRP A 64 13.48 21.47 -4.73
C TRP A 64 12.46 20.78 -5.62
N LEU A 65 11.64 21.53 -6.36
CA LEU A 65 10.67 20.98 -7.31
C LEU A 65 11.37 20.13 -8.39
N LEU A 66 12.46 20.63 -8.97
CA LEU A 66 13.21 19.91 -9.99
C LEU A 66 13.92 18.67 -9.45
N VAL A 67 14.53 18.74 -8.27
CA VAL A 67 15.21 17.60 -7.64
C VAL A 67 14.20 16.50 -7.31
N ILE A 68 13.04 16.85 -6.74
CA ILE A 68 11.98 15.88 -6.43
C ILE A 68 11.43 15.26 -7.72
N ALA A 69 11.12 16.07 -8.74
CA ALA A 69 10.66 15.58 -10.03
C ALA A 69 11.68 14.62 -10.67
N ALA A 70 12.96 14.97 -10.65
CA ALA A 70 14.03 14.13 -11.19
C ALA A 70 14.15 12.80 -10.43
N ALA A 71 14.07 12.83 -9.10
CA ALA A 71 14.09 11.63 -8.27
C ALA A 71 12.90 10.70 -8.57
N MET A 72 11.69 11.24 -8.69
CA MET A 72 10.49 10.49 -9.05
C MET A 72 10.62 9.84 -10.44
N ALA A 73 11.05 10.61 -11.45
CA ALA A 73 11.29 10.11 -12.80
C ALA A 73 12.32 8.96 -12.81
N ALA A 74 13.43 9.13 -12.08
CA ALA A 74 14.48 8.11 -11.97
C ALA A 74 13.95 6.80 -11.36
N LEU A 75 13.13 6.89 -10.30
CA LEU A 75 12.50 5.72 -9.68
C LEU A 75 11.55 5.01 -10.64
N LEU A 76 10.70 5.74 -11.37
CA LEU A 76 9.77 5.16 -12.35
C LEU A 76 10.51 4.47 -13.50
N ILE A 77 11.60 5.07 -13.98
CA ILE A 77 12.47 4.49 -15.00
C ILE A 77 13.12 3.22 -14.47
N ARG A 78 13.72 3.26 -13.26
CA ARG A 78 14.34 2.10 -12.60
C ARG A 78 13.34 0.96 -12.44
N ASP A 79 12.15 1.26 -11.95
CA ASP A 79 11.06 0.30 -11.76
C ASP A 79 10.64 -0.34 -13.10
N ARG A 80 10.53 0.45 -14.17
CA ARG A 80 10.27 -0.07 -15.51
C ARG A 80 11.39 -0.97 -16.04
N ILE A 81 12.66 -0.64 -15.78
CA ILE A 81 13.80 -1.48 -16.15
C ILE A 81 13.77 -2.79 -15.35
N LYS A 82 13.55 -2.74 -14.03
CA LYS A 82 13.46 -3.93 -13.17
C LYS A 82 12.37 -4.89 -13.65
N ARG A 83 11.17 -4.38 -13.96
CA ARG A 83 10.06 -5.21 -14.47
C ARG A 83 10.39 -5.88 -15.79
N LYS A 84 11.09 -5.19 -16.71
CA LYS A 84 11.53 -5.78 -17.99
C LYS A 84 12.58 -6.88 -17.82
N ASN A 85 13.39 -6.81 -16.76
CA ASN A 85 14.46 -7.74 -16.49
C ASN A 85 14.11 -8.79 -15.43
N ALA A 86 12.86 -8.84 -14.96
CA ALA A 86 12.43 -9.74 -13.89
C ALA A 86 12.60 -11.23 -14.22
N TRP A 87 12.68 -11.59 -15.50
CA TRP A 87 12.92 -12.96 -15.97
C TRP A 87 14.39 -13.40 -15.93
N ARG A 88 15.33 -12.46 -15.69
CA ARG A 88 16.78 -12.72 -15.58
C ARG A 88 17.29 -12.83 -14.14
N ALA A 89 16.40 -12.63 -13.17
CA ALA A 89 16.72 -12.60 -11.74
C ALA A 89 16.28 -13.91 -11.07
#